data_AF-D6PS58-F1
#
_entry.id   AF-D6PS58-F1
#
_cell.length_a   1.000
_cell.length_b   1.000
_cell.length_c   1.000
_cell.angle_alpha   90.00
_cell.angle_beta   90.00
_cell.angle_gamma   90.00
#
_symmetry.space_group_name_H-M   'P 1'
#
loop_
_entity.id
_entity.type
_entity.pdbx_description
1 polymer ?
#
loop_
_entity_poly.entity_id
_entity_poly.type
_entity_poly.pdbx_seq_one_letter_code
_entity_poly.pdbx_strand_id
1 'polypeptide(L)'
;GRSGNFKQFNCPNGYYNDLSTLLLTTNDDAVRNIFSSNTPNEFGMVSLWIFFGLYCILGLITFGIATPSGLFLPIILMGSAYGRMLGTAMGSYTNIDQGLYAVLGAASLMAGSMRMTVSLCVIFLELTNNLLLLPITMFVLLIAKTVGDSFNLSIYEIILHLKG
;
A
#
# COMPACT_ATOMS: atom_id res chain seq x y z
N GLY A 1 -15.52 7.99 13.61
CA GLY A 1 -15.72 9.21 12.80
C GLY A 1 -15.28 8.92 11.38
N ARG A 2 -16.05 9.34 10.37
CA ARG A 2 -15.69 9.21 8.94
C ARG A 2 -14.50 10.13 8.64
N SER A 3 -13.30 9.71 9.04
CA SER A 3 -12.05 10.48 8.90
C SER A 3 -11.37 10.09 7.60
N GLY A 4 -11.93 10.54 6.48
CA GLY A 4 -11.27 10.52 5.19
C GLY A 4 -11.17 11.95 4.66
N ASN A 5 -9.97 12.39 4.28
CA ASN A 5 -9.80 13.70 3.62
C ASN A 5 -10.14 13.55 2.13
N PHE A 6 -11.44 13.50 1.82
CA PHE A 6 -11.90 13.34 0.43
C PHE A 6 -11.80 14.66 -0.34
N LYS A 7 -11.21 14.61 -1.54
CA LYS A 7 -11.05 15.78 -2.41
C LYS A 7 -12.17 15.83 -3.45
N GLN A 8 -12.83 16.98 -3.50
CA GLN A 8 -13.75 17.31 -4.58
C GLN A 8 -12.94 17.86 -5.75
N PHE A 9 -12.82 17.09 -6.82
CA PHE A 9 -12.18 17.52 -8.06
C PHE A 9 -13.11 17.24 -9.23
N ASN A 10 -13.59 18.31 -9.87
CA ASN A 10 -14.48 18.26 -11.02
C ASN A 10 -15.81 17.50 -10.76
N CYS A 11 -16.35 17.62 -9.55
CA CYS A 11 -17.63 17.03 -9.13
C CYS A 11 -18.59 18.08 -8.58
N PRO A 12 -19.92 17.88 -8.68
CA PRO A 12 -20.92 18.76 -8.06
C PRO A 12 -20.76 18.79 -6.53
N ASN A 13 -21.27 19.85 -5.90
CA ASN A 13 -21.13 20.06 -4.45
C ASN A 13 -21.62 18.85 -3.64
N GLY A 14 -20.73 18.30 -2.80
CA GLY A 14 -21.00 17.12 -1.98
C GLY A 14 -20.54 15.79 -2.59
N TYR A 15 -20.06 15.78 -3.83
CA TYR A 15 -19.45 14.61 -4.46
C TYR A 15 -17.92 14.73 -4.44
N TYR A 16 -17.23 13.60 -4.31
CA TYR A 16 -15.78 13.52 -4.35
C TYR A 16 -15.33 12.63 -5.52
N ASN A 17 -14.07 12.78 -5.93
CA ASN A 17 -13.47 11.94 -6.96
C ASN A 17 -12.36 11.10 -6.32
N ASP A 18 -12.54 9.79 -6.35
CA ASP A 18 -11.68 8.80 -5.72
C ASP A 18 -10.23 8.92 -6.21
N LEU A 19 -10.03 9.04 -7.53
CA LEU A 19 -8.68 9.13 -8.12
C LEU A 19 -7.98 10.41 -7.69
N SER A 20 -8.72 11.52 -7.66
CA SER A 20 -8.20 12.82 -7.20
C SER A 20 -7.86 12.79 -5.71
N THR A 21 -8.66 12.07 -4.91
CA THR A 21 -8.43 11.90 -3.48
C THR A 21 -7.20 11.05 -3.22
N LEU A 22 -6.89 10.08 -4.07
CA LEU A 22 -5.68 9.27 -3.92
C LEU A 22 -4.42 9.99 -4.39
N LEU A 23 -4.51 10.79 -5.46
CA LEU A 23 -3.34 11.44 -6.09
C LEU A 23 -3.01 12.84 -5.53
N LEU A 24 -3.99 13.62 -5.09
CA LEU A 24 -3.82 15.03 -4.71
C LEU A 24 -3.78 15.26 -3.20
N THR A 25 -3.95 14.22 -2.38
CA THR A 25 -3.73 14.33 -0.94
C THR A 25 -2.26 14.15 -0.61
N THR A 26 -1.88 14.47 0.63
CA THR A 26 -0.57 14.08 1.14
C THR A 26 -0.47 12.55 1.15
N ASN A 27 0.74 12.02 1.03
CA ASN A 27 0.94 10.57 1.03
C ASN A 27 0.49 9.93 2.36
N ASP A 28 0.65 10.63 3.49
CA ASP A 28 0.16 10.18 4.80
C ASP A 28 -1.37 10.04 4.84
N ASP A 29 -2.08 11.04 4.30
CA ASP A 29 -3.54 11.02 4.18
C ASP A 29 -3.99 9.97 3.16
N ALA A 30 -3.23 9.75 2.07
CA ALA A 30 -3.53 8.74 1.07
C ALA A 30 -3.45 7.32 1.67
N VAL A 31 -2.41 7.04 2.46
CA VAL A 31 -2.28 5.77 3.19
C VAL A 31 -3.45 5.57 4.16
N ARG A 32 -3.79 6.59 4.96
CA ARG A 32 -4.92 6.53 5.89
C ARG A 32 -6.26 6.32 5.19
N ASN A 33 -6.48 7.00 4.05
CA ASN A 33 -7.69 6.86 3.24
C ASN A 33 -7.83 5.45 2.66
N ILE A 34 -6.74 4.86 2.15
CA ILE A 34 -6.75 3.49 1.62
C ILE A 34 -6.97 2.44 2.72
N PHE A 35 -6.35 2.63 3.89
CA PHE A 35 -6.46 1.71 5.03
C PHE A 35 -7.79 1.81 5.79
N SER A 36 -8.59 2.85 5.56
CA SER A 36 -9.89 3.01 6.22
C SER A 36 -10.82 1.82 5.94
N SER A 37 -11.20 1.08 6.99
CA SER A 37 -11.97 -0.18 6.92
C SER A 37 -13.51 0.00 6.80
N ASN A 38 -14.03 1.17 6.43
CA ASN A 38 -15.50 1.40 6.44
C ASN A 38 -16.09 1.88 5.10
N THR A 39 -15.38 1.66 4.00
CA THR A 39 -15.76 2.22 2.68
C THR A 39 -15.74 1.13 1.59
N PRO A 40 -16.62 0.11 1.65
CA PRO A 40 -16.52 -1.09 0.84
C PRO A 40 -16.72 -0.89 -0.68
N ASN A 41 -17.10 0.31 -1.13
CA ASN A 41 -17.30 0.64 -2.55
C ASN A 41 -16.94 2.09 -2.89
N GLU A 42 -16.16 2.78 -2.06
CA GLU A 42 -15.80 4.18 -2.34
C GLU A 42 -14.60 4.35 -3.28
N PHE A 43 -13.90 3.27 -3.63
CA PHE A 43 -12.80 3.32 -4.60
C PHE A 43 -13.13 2.45 -5.81
N GLY A 44 -13.34 3.07 -6.97
CA GLY A 44 -13.53 2.35 -8.23
C GLY A 44 -12.31 1.50 -8.60
N MET A 45 -12.55 0.27 -9.08
CA MET A 45 -11.48 -0.66 -9.49
C MET A 45 -10.56 -0.06 -10.57
N VAL A 46 -11.13 0.72 -11.51
CA VAL A 46 -10.38 1.42 -12.56
C VAL A 46 -9.44 2.49 -11.96
N SER A 47 -9.92 3.25 -10.98
CA SER A 47 -9.11 4.29 -10.30
C SER A 47 -7.92 3.68 -9.56
N LEU A 48 -8.11 2.52 -8.92
CA LEU A 48 -7.04 1.78 -8.24
C LEU A 48 -5.98 1.27 -9.22
N TRP A 49 -6.39 0.76 -10.40
CA TRP A 49 -5.47 0.33 -11.45
C TRP A 49 -4.62 1.49 -11.99
N ILE A 50 -5.25 2.64 -12.24
CA ILE A 50 -4.55 3.85 -12.70
C ILE A 50 -3.56 4.31 -11.63
N PHE A 51 -3.98 4.35 -10.37
CA PHE A 51 -3.14 4.74 -9.25
C PHE A 51 -1.93 3.80 -9.10
N PHE A 52 -2.15 2.49 -9.14
CA PHE A 52 -1.09 1.48 -9.07
C PHE A 52 -0.08 1.63 -10.22
N GLY A 53 -0.56 1.73 -11.45
CA GLY A 53 0.30 1.89 -12.63
C GLY A 53 1.11 3.18 -12.58
N LEU A 54 0.48 4.29 -12.20
CA LEU A 54 1.15 5.58 -12.08
C LEU A 54 2.24 5.56 -11.00
N TYR A 55 1.94 5.06 -9.80
CA TYR A 55 2.93 4.95 -8.71
C TYR A 55 4.06 3.97 -9.03
N CYS A 56 3.80 2.93 -9.82
CA CYS A 56 4.85 2.03 -10.30
C CYS A 56 5.82 2.77 -11.24
N ILE A 57 5.30 3.50 -12.23
CA ILE A 57 6.13 4.26 -13.19
C ILE A 57 6.88 5.40 -12.47
N LEU A 58 6.18 6.21 -11.66
CA LEU A 58 6.81 7.29 -10.89
C LEU A 58 7.83 6.74 -9.89
N GLY A 59 7.54 5.61 -9.27
CA GLY A 59 8.45 4.90 -8.37
C GLY A 59 9.75 4.54 -9.08
N LEU A 60 9.67 3.87 -10.23
CA LEU A 60 10.84 3.50 -11.03
C LEU A 60 11.68 4.72 -11.44
N ILE A 61 11.03 5.80 -11.91
CA ILE A 61 11.72 7.03 -12.31
C ILE A 61 12.41 7.68 -11.10
N THR A 62 11.72 7.76 -9.96
CA THR A 62 12.25 8.40 -8.73
C THR A 62 13.38 7.58 -8.11
N PHE A 63 13.36 6.26 -8.25
CA PHE A 63 14.46 5.39 -7.82
C PHE A 63 15.74 5.59 -8.65
N GLY A 64 15.60 5.96 -9.93
CA GLY A 64 16.74 6.16 -10.83
C GLY A 64 17.44 7.51 -10.70
N ILE A 65 16.83 8.50 -10.03
CA ILE A 65 17.43 9.82 -9.86
C ILE A 65 18.32 9.88 -8.62
N ALA A 66 19.40 10.68 -8.69
CA ALA A 66 20.36 10.88 -7.61
C ALA A 66 19.82 11.79 -6.48
N THR A 67 18.61 11.53 -6.00
CA THR A 67 17.96 12.31 -4.94
C THR A 67 17.79 11.47 -3.67
N PRO A 68 18.06 12.01 -2.47
CA PRO A 68 17.78 11.31 -1.22
C PRO A 68 16.27 11.19 -1.04
N SER A 69 15.71 10.02 -1.35
CA SER A 69 14.27 9.78 -1.32
C SER A 69 13.94 8.50 -0.54
N GLY A 70 12.84 8.54 0.20
CA GLY A 70 12.32 7.38 0.92
C GLY A 70 11.56 6.44 -0.02
N LEU A 71 11.92 5.16 0.00
CA LEU A 71 11.31 4.12 -0.85
C LEU A 71 10.11 3.44 -0.18
N PHE A 72 9.92 3.72 1.10
CA PHE A 72 8.93 3.06 1.95
C PHE A 72 7.50 3.40 1.54
N LEU A 73 7.20 4.69 1.47
CA LEU A 73 5.86 5.20 1.22
C LEU A 73 5.28 4.85 -0.16
N PRO A 74 6.02 4.97 -1.29
CA PRO A 74 5.47 4.57 -2.59
C PRO A 74 5.15 3.07 -2.66
N ILE A 75 5.94 2.22 -2.01
CA ILE A 75 5.70 0.77 -1.97
C ILE A 75 4.49 0.45 -1.09
N ILE A 76 4.26 1.17 0.01
CA ILE A 76 3.01 1.04 0.79
C ILE A 76 1.82 1.36 -0.08
N LEU A 77 1.81 2.50 -0.76
CA LEU A 77 0.69 2.96 -1.57
C LEU A 77 0.40 2.01 -2.74
N MET A 78 1.45 1.53 -3.39
CA MET A 78 1.34 0.54 -4.46
C MET A 78 0.79 -0.80 -3.94
N GLY A 79 1.33 -1.31 -2.84
CA GLY A 79 0.89 -2.58 -2.25
C GLY A 79 -0.50 -2.49 -1.63
N SER A 80 -0.89 -1.35 -1.08
CA SER A 80 -2.21 -1.13 -0.50
C SER A 80 -3.29 -1.04 -1.57
N ALA A 81 -3.01 -0.39 -2.70
CA ALA A 81 -3.88 -0.39 -3.87
C ALA A 81 -4.07 -1.81 -4.43
N TYR A 82 -2.98 -2.59 -4.53
CA TYR A 82 -3.04 -3.99 -4.92
C TYR A 82 -3.87 -4.84 -3.94
N GLY A 83 -3.68 -4.65 -2.64
CA GLY A 83 -4.46 -5.31 -1.60
C GLY A 83 -5.95 -4.99 -1.68
N ARG A 84 -6.32 -3.71 -1.83
CA ARG A 84 -7.72 -3.28 -2.02
C ARG A 84 -8.35 -3.91 -3.26
N MET A 85 -7.61 -3.98 -4.36
CA MET A 85 -8.10 -4.61 -5.58
C MET A 85 -8.42 -6.10 -5.38
N LEU A 86 -7.55 -6.83 -4.66
CA LEU A 86 -7.83 -8.21 -4.27
C LEU A 86 -9.03 -8.31 -3.33
N GLY A 87 -9.15 -7.40 -2.35
CA GLY A 87 -10.28 -7.32 -1.43
C GLY A 87 -11.62 -7.09 -2.14
N THR A 88 -11.67 -6.27 -3.19
CA THR A 88 -12.87 -6.08 -4.00
C THR A 88 -13.21 -7.32 -4.83
N ALA A 89 -12.19 -7.99 -5.40
CA ALA A 89 -12.40 -9.22 -6.17
C ALA A 89 -12.86 -10.40 -5.29
N MET A 90 -12.31 -10.52 -4.08
CA MET A 90 -12.70 -11.54 -3.09
C MET A 90 -13.91 -11.14 -2.24
N GLY A 91 -14.36 -9.89 -2.30
CA GLY A 91 -15.50 -9.40 -1.53
C GLY A 91 -16.81 -10.13 -1.82
N SER A 92 -16.95 -10.73 -3.02
CA SER A 92 -18.09 -11.60 -3.34
C SER A 92 -18.04 -12.96 -2.63
N TYR A 93 -16.86 -13.43 -2.23
CA TYR A 93 -16.64 -14.73 -1.60
C TYR A 93 -16.44 -14.63 -0.08
N THR A 94 -15.90 -13.51 0.41
CA THR A 94 -15.54 -13.32 1.83
C THR A 94 -16.01 -11.96 2.34
N ASN A 95 -16.76 -11.94 3.44
CA ASN A 95 -17.22 -10.72 4.12
C ASN A 95 -16.12 -10.14 5.03
N ILE A 96 -14.94 -9.91 4.47
CA ILE A 96 -13.77 -9.37 5.18
C ILE A 96 -13.56 -7.92 4.74
N ASP A 97 -13.21 -7.05 5.68
CA ASP A 97 -12.97 -5.64 5.42
C ASP A 97 -11.85 -5.42 4.39
N GLN A 98 -12.14 -4.62 3.36
CA GLN A 98 -11.19 -4.27 2.31
C GLN A 98 -9.96 -3.50 2.84
N GLY A 99 -10.11 -2.79 3.97
CA GLY A 99 -8.99 -2.11 4.64
C GLY A 99 -7.94 -3.10 5.14
N LEU A 100 -8.36 -4.26 5.65
CA LEU A 100 -7.43 -5.33 6.07
C LEU A 100 -6.66 -5.89 4.87
N TYR A 101 -7.34 -6.12 3.75
CA TYR A 101 -6.67 -6.53 2.52
C TYR A 101 -5.67 -5.50 2.00
N ALA A 102 -5.97 -4.20 2.10
CA ALA A 102 -5.00 -3.16 1.78
C ALA A 102 -3.76 -3.22 2.68
N VAL A 103 -3.93 -3.39 4.00
CA VAL A 103 -2.81 -3.50 4.93
C VAL A 103 -1.97 -4.75 4.63
N LEU A 104 -2.59 -5.90 4.40
CA LEU A 104 -1.89 -7.15 4.07
C LEU A 104 -1.19 -7.07 2.71
N GLY A 105 -1.82 -6.44 1.72
CA GLY A 105 -1.23 -6.18 0.40
C GLY A 105 0.01 -5.28 0.50
N ALA A 106 -0.09 -4.18 1.24
CA ALA A 106 1.04 -3.30 1.53
C ALA A 106 2.18 -4.05 2.23
N ALA A 107 1.86 -4.82 3.27
CA ALA A 107 2.83 -5.62 4.01
C ALA A 107 3.56 -6.62 3.11
N SER A 108 2.82 -7.35 2.26
CA SER A 108 3.38 -8.36 1.36
C SER A 108 4.37 -7.75 0.35
N LEU A 109 4.02 -6.62 -0.28
CA LEU A 109 4.88 -5.97 -1.27
C LEU A 109 6.15 -5.40 -0.63
N MET A 110 6.01 -4.83 0.58
CA MET A 110 7.15 -4.32 1.34
C MET A 110 8.10 -5.43 1.81
N ALA A 111 7.57 -6.54 2.34
CA ALA A 111 8.40 -7.67 2.74
C ALA A 111 9.13 -8.30 1.55
N GLY A 112 8.45 -8.46 0.41
CA GLY A 112 9.08 -9.01 -0.79
C GLY A 112 10.23 -8.14 -1.32
N SER A 113 10.06 -6.82 -1.27
CA SER A 113 11.02 -5.85 -1.80
C SER A 113 12.19 -5.55 -0.84
N MET A 114 11.89 -5.26 0.43
CA MET A 114 12.85 -4.77 1.43
C MET A 114 13.36 -5.85 2.40
N ARG A 115 12.67 -6.99 2.52
CA ARG A 115 13.05 -8.15 3.39
C ARG A 115 13.21 -7.88 4.89
N MET A 116 12.78 -6.72 5.36
CA MET A 116 12.76 -6.35 6.78
C MET A 116 11.45 -6.81 7.42
N THR A 117 11.41 -7.93 8.14
CA THR A 117 10.13 -8.48 8.64
C THR A 117 9.69 -7.88 9.97
N VAL A 118 10.59 -7.79 10.96
CA VAL A 118 10.24 -7.35 12.33
C VAL A 118 9.86 -5.87 12.36
N SER A 119 10.69 -5.00 11.79
CA SER A 119 10.43 -3.55 11.76
C SER A 119 9.15 -3.21 10.99
N LEU A 120 8.91 -3.86 9.85
CA LEU A 120 7.66 -3.68 9.09
C LEU A 120 6.44 -4.06 9.91
N CYS A 121 6.50 -5.19 10.62
CA CYS A 121 5.40 -5.66 11.44
C CYS A 121 5.03 -4.64 12.53
N VAL A 122 6.03 -4.03 13.18
CA VAL A 122 5.82 -2.97 14.18
C VAL A 122 5.23 -1.72 13.55
N ILE A 123 5.72 -1.29 12.38
CA ILE A 123 5.18 -0.11 11.68
C ILE A 123 3.69 -0.33 11.33
N PHE A 124 3.33 -1.49 10.79
CA PHE A 124 1.92 -1.80 10.49
C PHE A 124 1.06 -1.94 11.75
N LEU A 125 1.61 -2.46 12.85
CA LEU A 125 0.92 -2.47 14.14
C LEU A 125 0.62 -1.05 14.61
N GLU A 126 1.58 -0.13 14.52
CA GLU A 126 1.40 1.25 14.95
C GLU A 126 0.38 2.00 14.07
N LEU A 127 0.46 1.80 12.75
CA LEU A 127 -0.46 2.41 11.78
C LEU A 127 -1.89 1.91 11.94
N THR A 128 -2.07 0.62 12.24
CA THR A 128 -3.40 0.01 12.40
C THR A 128 -3.92 0.16 13.83
N ASN A 129 -3.03 0.35 14.81
CA ASN A 129 -3.31 0.34 16.24
C ASN A 129 -4.17 -0.89 16.68
N ASN A 130 -3.85 -2.05 16.11
CA ASN A 130 -4.62 -3.28 16.31
C ASN A 130 -3.67 -4.47 16.53
N LEU A 131 -3.48 -4.85 17.80
CA LEU A 131 -2.56 -5.94 18.17
C LEU A 131 -3.01 -7.30 17.64
N LEU A 132 -4.32 -7.51 17.45
CA LEU A 132 -4.87 -8.75 16.91
C LEU A 132 -4.46 -9.00 15.45
N LEU A 133 -4.09 -7.96 14.71
CA LEU A 133 -3.66 -8.07 13.31
C LEU A 133 -2.20 -8.53 13.18
N LEU A 134 -1.39 -8.40 14.23
CA LEU A 134 0.04 -8.73 14.27
C LEU A 134 0.38 -10.15 13.80
N PRO A 135 -0.26 -11.23 14.30
CA PRO A 135 0.11 -12.59 13.88
C PRO A 135 -0.18 -12.83 12.39
N ILE A 136 -1.24 -12.24 11.86
CA ILE A 136 -1.65 -12.39 10.46
C ILE A 136 -0.68 -11.64 9.56
N THR A 137 -0.32 -10.39 9.90
CA THR A 137 0.67 -9.62 9.14
C THR A 137 2.05 -10.28 9.20
N MET A 138 2.48 -10.80 10.35
CA MET A 138 3.75 -11.51 10.49
C MET A 138 3.82 -12.74 9.59
N PHE A 139 2.73 -13.52 9.52
CA PHE A 139 2.66 -14.69 8.64
C PHE A 139 2.79 -14.30 7.17
N VAL A 140 2.07 -13.26 6.74
CA VAL A 140 2.16 -12.74 5.36
C VAL A 140 3.55 -12.21 5.04
N LEU A 141 4.17 -11.48 5.97
CA LEU A 141 5.53 -10.95 5.82
C LEU A 141 6.55 -12.09 5.65
N LEU A 142 6.41 -13.18 6.42
CA LEU A 142 7.31 -14.33 6.34
C LEU A 142 7.20 -15.03 4.98
N ILE A 143 5.98 -15.31 4.52
CA ILE A 143 5.75 -15.93 3.20
C ILE A 143 6.30 -15.03 2.09
N ALA A 144 5.98 -13.74 2.10
CA ALA A 144 6.44 -12.80 1.09
C ALA A 144 7.97 -12.70 1.06
N LYS A 145 8.61 -12.71 2.23
CA LYS A 145 10.07 -12.75 2.34
C LYS A 145 10.64 -14.04 1.75
N THR A 146 10.13 -15.21 2.13
CA THR A 146 10.64 -16.50 1.63
C THR A 146 10.52 -16.60 0.11
N VAL A 147 9.40 -16.12 -0.45
CA VAL A 147 9.23 -16.04 -1.90
C VAL A 147 10.25 -15.06 -2.50
N GLY A 148 10.39 -13.86 -1.94
CA GLY A 148 11.36 -12.87 -2.41
C GLY A 148 12.81 -13.35 -2.38
N ASP A 149 13.22 -14.03 -1.30
CA ASP A 149 14.55 -14.62 -1.11
C ASP A 149 14.85 -15.72 -2.15
N SER A 150 13.83 -16.38 -2.68
CA SER A 150 14.01 -17.42 -3.69
C SER A 150 14.28 -16.84 -5.10
N PHE A 151 13.84 -15.61 -5.38
CA PHE A 151 13.93 -15.02 -6.72
C PHE A 151 15.02 -13.98 -6.90
N ASN A 152 15.32 -13.15 -5.90
CA ASN A 152 16.24 -12.02 -6.08
C ASN A 152 17.07 -11.74 -4.81
N LEU A 153 17.82 -10.63 -4.76
CA LEU A 153 18.30 -10.02 -3.52
C LEU A 153 17.39 -8.88 -3.05
N SER A 154 17.53 -8.41 -1.80
CA SER A 154 16.78 -7.25 -1.34
C SER A 154 17.20 -5.99 -2.09
N ILE A 155 16.28 -5.03 -2.27
CA ILE A 155 16.60 -3.77 -2.97
C ILE A 155 17.80 -3.05 -2.33
N TYR A 156 17.86 -3.05 -0.99
CA TYR A 156 18.95 -2.39 -0.27
C TYR A 156 20.31 -3.07 -0.49
N GLU A 157 20.37 -4.40 -0.55
CA GLU A 157 21.61 -5.11 -0.85
C GLU A 157 22.04 -4.92 -2.31
N ILE A 158 21.08 -4.85 -3.25
CA ILE A 158 21.37 -4.56 -4.66
C ILE A 158 22.00 -3.17 -4.78
N ILE A 159 21.43 -2.17 -4.12
CA ILE A 159 21.97 -0.80 -4.10
C ILE A 159 23.36 -0.78 -3.45
N LEU A 160 23.56 -1.52 -2.35
CA LEU A 160 24.86 -1.65 -1.69
C LEU A 160 25.91 -2.23 -2.66
N HIS A 161 25.57 -3.34 -3.34
CA HIS A 161 26.47 -4.02 -4.26
C HIS A 161 26.79 -3.17 -5.51
N LEU A 162 25.85 -2.33 -5.95
CA LEU A 162 26.09 -1.38 -7.05
C LEU A 162 26.99 -0.21 -6.65
N LYS A 163 27.06 0.11 -5.35
CA LYS A 163 27.83 1.25 -4.85
C LYS A 163 29.30 0.91 -4.56
N GLY A 164 29.63 -0.38 -4.42
CA GLY A 164 30.96 -0.89 -4.12
C GLY A 164 31.15 -1.14 -2.63
#